data_AF-V4N8C8-F1
#
_entry.id   AF-V4N8C8-F1
#
_cell.length_a   1.000
_cell.length_b   1.000
_cell.length_c   1.000
_cell.angle_alpha   90.00
_cell.angle_beta   90.00
_cell.angle_gamma   90.00
#
_symmetry.space_group_name_H-M   'P 1'
#
loop_
_entity.id
_entity.type
_entity.pdbx_description
1 polymer ?
#
loop_
_entity_poly.entity_id
_entity_poly.type
_entity_poly.pdbx_seq_one_letter_code
_entity_poly.pdbx_strand_id
1 'polypeptide(L)'
;MNADGSAGEVSSATDSYRWANRFFLFHDVDAVMNGQRLRSLEIISLGGDGVYATRSYDADGSVNDFTAQLDGCRWTISGAVQRFDGRFGNDGQTLSGLWDMRDDEIWKPLMRVEQKRPRSET
;
A
#
# COMPACT_ATOMS: atom_id res chain seq x y z
N MET A 1 -7.39 -3.62 -11.45
CA MET A 1 -8.74 -4.20 -11.65
C MET A 1 -8.82 -4.72 -13.08
N ASN A 2 -9.34 -5.92 -13.26
CA ASN A 2 -9.59 -6.50 -14.58
C ASN A 2 -10.90 -5.96 -15.17
N ALA A 3 -11.13 -6.17 -16.46
CA ALA A 3 -12.33 -5.69 -17.15
C ALA A 3 -13.64 -6.25 -16.57
N ASP A 4 -13.59 -7.40 -15.88
CA ASP A 4 -14.72 -8.05 -15.22
C ASP A 4 -14.98 -7.55 -13.78
N GLY A 5 -14.21 -6.56 -13.30
CA GLY A 5 -14.32 -6.03 -11.94
C GLY A 5 -13.60 -6.85 -10.87
N SER A 6 -12.89 -7.91 -11.25
CA SER A 6 -12.03 -8.67 -10.34
C SER A 6 -10.71 -7.93 -10.04
N ALA A 7 -10.07 -8.30 -8.94
CA ALA A 7 -8.75 -7.78 -8.57
C ALA A 7 -7.74 -8.07 -9.69
N GLY A 8 -6.91 -7.07 -10.01
CA GLY A 8 -5.82 -7.23 -10.97
C GLY A 8 -4.81 -8.28 -10.49
N GLU A 9 -4.17 -8.94 -11.45
CA GLU A 9 -3.10 -9.88 -11.18
C GLU A 9 -1.79 -9.10 -11.01
N VAL A 10 -1.13 -9.30 -9.86
CA VAL A 10 0.18 -8.72 -9.56
C VAL A 10 1.24 -9.79 -9.79
N SER A 11 2.09 -9.61 -10.80
CA SER A 11 3.14 -10.57 -11.13
C SER A 11 4.44 -10.30 -10.36
N SER A 12 4.67 -9.06 -9.95
CA SER A 12 5.72 -8.70 -9.00
C SER A 12 5.35 -7.41 -8.26
N ALA A 13 5.81 -7.28 -7.02
CA ALA A 13 5.74 -6.05 -6.25
C ALA A 13 6.91 -6.01 -5.26
N THR A 14 7.51 -4.85 -5.10
CA THR A 14 8.53 -4.58 -4.09
C THR A 14 8.20 -3.29 -3.40
N ASP A 15 8.09 -3.36 -2.08
CA ASP A 15 7.85 -2.23 -1.19
C ASP A 15 9.12 -2.02 -0.37
N SER A 16 9.74 -0.86 -0.53
CA SER A 16 11.00 -0.50 0.12
C SER A 16 10.77 0.66 1.08
N TYR A 17 11.19 0.48 2.33
CA TYR A 17 10.99 1.46 3.38
C TYR A 17 12.34 1.99 3.87
N ARG A 18 12.46 3.32 3.97
CA ARG A 18 13.66 3.98 4.50
C ARG A 18 13.27 5.18 5.34
N TRP A 19 13.91 5.32 6.50
CA TRP A 19 13.69 6.49 7.35
C TRP A 19 14.24 7.74 6.70
N ALA A 20 13.42 8.79 6.58
CA ALA A 20 13.88 10.12 6.21
C ALA A 20 14.52 10.81 7.43
N ASN A 21 13.85 10.67 8.57
CA ASN A 21 14.27 11.07 9.92
C ASN A 21 13.32 10.37 10.91
N ARG A 22 13.37 10.74 12.20
CA ARG A 22 12.53 10.13 13.24
C ARG A 22 11.01 10.34 13.11
N PHE A 23 10.55 11.21 12.20
CA PHE A 23 9.14 11.57 12.02
C PHE A 23 8.54 11.11 10.70
N PHE A 24 9.38 10.79 9.71
CA PHE A 24 8.93 10.47 8.36
C PHE A 24 9.63 9.23 7.81
N LEU A 25 8.85 8.39 7.16
CA LEU A 25 9.29 7.21 6.43
C LEU A 25 9.03 7.44 4.94
N PHE A 26 10.03 7.16 4.12
CA PHE A 26 9.83 7.01 2.68
C PHE A 26 9.48 5.56 2.39
N HIS A 27 8.48 5.38 1.55
CA HIS A 27 7.98 4.11 1.07
C HIS A 27 7.99 4.14 -0.47
N ASP A 28 8.91 3.41 -1.07
CA ASP A 28 9.07 3.29 -2.52
C ASP A 28 8.40 1.99 -2.99
N VAL A 29 7.48 2.08 -3.95
CA VAL A 29 6.75 0.95 -4.55
C VAL A 29 7.18 0.77 -6.00
N ASP A 30 7.53 -0.47 -6.38
CA ASP A 30 7.72 -0.89 -7.77
C ASP A 30 7.00 -2.22 -8.00
N ALA A 31 5.95 -2.20 -8.82
CA ALA A 31 5.10 -3.36 -9.06
C ALA A 31 4.78 -3.53 -10.55
N VAL A 32 4.38 -4.75 -10.92
CA VAL A 32 3.82 -5.06 -12.23
C VAL A 32 2.44 -5.68 -12.02
N MET A 33 1.40 -4.95 -12.46
CA MET A 33 0.01 -5.39 -12.40
C MET A 33 -0.56 -5.46 -13.81
N ASN A 34 -1.18 -6.57 -14.19
CA ASN A 34 -1.77 -6.77 -15.52
C ASN A 34 -0.78 -6.43 -16.68
N GLY A 35 0.50 -6.74 -16.48
CA GLY A 35 1.58 -6.44 -17.44
C GLY A 35 2.03 -4.98 -17.49
N GLN A 36 1.43 -4.08 -16.71
CA GLN A 36 1.81 -2.67 -16.60
C GLN A 36 2.65 -2.44 -15.35
N ARG A 37 3.75 -1.69 -15.51
CA ARG A 37 4.60 -1.30 -14.38
C ARG A 37 4.00 -0.10 -13.66
N LEU A 38 3.87 -0.21 -12.35
CA LEU A 38 3.40 0.81 -11.42
C LEU A 38 4.57 1.21 -10.53
N ARG A 39 4.77 2.52 -10.36
CA ARG A 39 5.75 3.07 -9.43
C ARG A 39 5.15 4.21 -8.65
N SER A 40 5.46 4.26 -7.36
CA SER A 40 5.03 5.32 -6.47
C SER A 40 6.09 5.58 -5.40
N LEU A 41 6.22 6.85 -5.02
CA LEU A 41 6.87 7.24 -3.77
C LEU A 41 5.79 7.69 -2.81
N GLU A 42 5.76 7.11 -1.62
CA GLU A 42 4.89 7.50 -0.54
C GLU A 42 5.72 8.06 0.64
N ILE A 43 5.25 9.16 1.24
CA ILE A 43 5.84 9.75 2.44
C ILE A 43 4.84 9.59 3.58
N ILE A 44 5.22 8.80 4.58
CA ILE A 44 4.40 8.48 5.74
C ILE A 44 4.90 9.30 6.94
N SER A 45 4.00 10.08 7.55
CA SER A 45 4.24 10.79 8.80
C SER A 45 3.85 9.93 9.99
N LEU A 46 4.77 9.79 10.94
CA LEU A 46 4.53 9.12 12.21
C LEU A 46 3.97 10.12 13.23
N GLY A 47 2.64 10.25 13.24
CA GLY A 47 1.89 10.99 14.25
C GLY A 47 1.97 10.33 15.63
N GLY A 48 1.62 11.08 16.67
CA GLY A 48 1.69 10.62 18.07
C GLY A 48 0.43 9.88 18.58
N ASP A 49 -0.60 9.73 17.75
CA ASP A 49 -1.93 9.23 18.09
C ASP A 49 -2.27 7.87 17.46
N GLY A 50 -1.29 7.23 16.80
CA GLY A 50 -1.49 5.94 16.12
C GLY A 50 -2.15 6.07 14.74
N VAL A 51 -2.40 7.29 14.27
CA VAL A 51 -2.82 7.58 12.90
C VAL A 51 -1.64 8.19 12.13
N TYR A 52 -1.42 7.68 10.94
CA TYR A 52 -0.33 8.08 10.07
C TYR A 52 -0.90 8.86 8.89
N ALA A 53 -0.53 10.13 8.76
CA ALA A 53 -0.82 10.90 7.56
C ALA A 53 0.18 10.50 6.47
N THR A 54 -0.31 10.18 5.28
CA THR A 54 0.57 9.75 4.19
C THR A 54 0.15 10.36 2.86
N ARG A 55 1.14 10.56 1.98
CA ARG A 55 0.94 11.09 0.64
C ARG A 55 1.76 10.31 -0.36
N SER A 56 1.13 9.81 -1.42
CA SER A 56 1.79 9.16 -2.55
C SER A 56 1.98 10.12 -3.73
N TYR A 57 3.03 9.84 -4.51
CA TYR A 57 3.41 10.52 -5.73
C TYR A 57 3.65 9.45 -6.80
N ASP A 58 2.71 9.33 -7.72
CA ASP A 58 2.68 8.23 -8.69
C ASP A 58 3.41 8.62 -9.99
N ALA A 59 3.81 7.61 -10.76
CA ALA A 59 4.59 7.80 -11.98
C ALA A 59 3.89 8.62 -13.08
N ASP A 60 2.56 8.75 -13.02
CA ASP A 60 1.76 9.59 -13.92
C ASP A 60 1.64 11.05 -13.44
N GLY A 61 2.28 11.39 -12.31
CA GLY A 61 2.23 12.71 -11.68
C GLY A 61 1.05 12.89 -10.72
N SER A 62 0.20 11.87 -10.53
CA SER A 62 -0.88 11.90 -9.56
C SER A 62 -0.34 12.02 -8.12
N VAL A 63 -1.09 12.73 -7.29
CA VAL A 63 -0.80 12.90 -5.86
C VAL A 63 -2.03 12.47 -5.08
N ASN A 64 -1.87 11.51 -4.18
CA ASN A 64 -2.96 10.98 -3.38
C ASN A 64 -2.66 11.13 -1.88
N ASP A 65 -3.63 11.65 -1.14
CA ASP A 65 -3.57 11.75 0.32
C ASP A 65 -4.32 10.59 0.96
N PHE A 66 -3.71 10.01 2.00
CA PHE A 66 -4.33 8.97 2.81
C PHE A 66 -4.10 9.17 4.30
N THR A 67 -4.93 8.50 5.08
CA THR A 67 -4.71 8.21 6.50
C THR A 67 -4.50 6.71 6.66
N ALA A 68 -3.49 6.31 7.43
CA ALA A 68 -3.24 4.92 7.72
C ALA A 68 -3.23 4.65 9.23
N GLN A 69 -3.56 3.42 9.63
CA GLN A 69 -3.65 3.03 11.04
C GLN A 69 -3.25 1.57 11.21
N LEU A 70 -2.49 1.30 12.28
CA LEU A 70 -2.13 -0.03 12.72
C LEU A 70 -2.85 -0.33 14.04
N ASP A 71 -3.81 -1.25 14.03
CA ASP A 71 -4.50 -1.76 15.22
C ASP A 71 -4.18 -3.24 15.43
N GLY A 72 -3.31 -3.52 16.40
CA GLY A 72 -2.70 -4.84 16.58
C GLY A 72 -1.92 -5.26 15.33
N CYS A 73 -2.43 -6.27 14.61
CA CYS A 73 -1.86 -6.70 13.33
C CYS A 73 -2.62 -6.15 12.11
N ARG A 74 -3.76 -5.48 12.29
CA ARG A 74 -4.58 -4.97 11.18
C ARG A 74 -4.01 -3.65 10.69
N TRP A 75 -3.75 -3.58 9.39
CA TRP A 75 -3.21 -2.41 8.71
C TRP A 75 -4.26 -1.86 7.76
N THR A 76 -4.72 -0.63 7.99
CA THR A 76 -5.72 0.01 7.13
C THR A 76 -5.17 1.31 6.57
N ILE A 77 -5.43 1.56 5.29
CA ILE A 77 -5.14 2.84 4.61
C ILE A 77 -6.44 3.33 3.98
N SER A 78 -6.74 4.62 4.10
CA SER A 78 -7.96 5.22 3.56
C SER A 78 -7.65 6.53 2.87
N GLY A 79 -8.05 6.65 1.61
CA GLY A 79 -7.97 7.86 0.81
C GLY A 79 -9.28 8.10 0.06
N ALA A 80 -9.32 9.14 -0.76
CA ALA A 80 -10.54 9.55 -1.45
C ALA A 80 -11.04 8.50 -2.46
N VAL A 81 -10.12 7.89 -3.20
CA VAL A 81 -10.41 6.97 -4.33
C VAL A 81 -9.81 5.57 -4.15
N GLN A 82 -9.04 5.34 -3.09
CA GLN A 82 -8.37 4.07 -2.83
C GLN A 82 -8.34 3.80 -1.33
N ARG A 83 -8.43 2.52 -0.97
CA ARG A 83 -8.29 2.07 0.42
C ARG A 83 -7.65 0.70 0.48
N PHE A 84 -6.97 0.42 1.58
CA PHE A 84 -6.37 -0.87 1.88
C PHE A 84 -6.93 -1.41 3.19
N ASP A 85 -7.28 -2.69 3.19
CA ASP A 85 -7.52 -3.45 4.41
C ASP A 85 -6.64 -4.70 4.37
N GLY A 86 -5.71 -4.79 5.30
CA GLY A 86 -4.76 -5.88 5.38
C GLY A 86 -4.33 -6.19 6.80
N ARG A 87 -3.39 -7.13 6.88
CA ARG A 87 -2.90 -7.65 8.15
C ARG A 87 -1.45 -8.09 8.02
N PHE A 88 -0.65 -7.76 9.03
CA PHE A 88 0.63 -8.40 9.24
C PHE A 88 0.45 -9.81 9.83
N GLY A 89 1.27 -10.75 9.37
CA GLY A 89 1.43 -12.05 10.01
C GLY A 89 1.92 -11.88 11.44
N ASN A 90 1.60 -12.85 12.32
CA ASN A 90 2.02 -12.77 13.73
C ASN A 90 3.56 -12.81 13.89
N ASP A 91 4.28 -13.31 12.88
CA ASP A 91 5.74 -13.33 12.80
C ASP A 91 6.34 -12.02 12.25
N GLY A 92 5.50 -11.07 11.83
CA GLY A 92 5.88 -9.82 11.18
C GLY A 92 6.56 -10.00 9.81
N GLN A 93 6.52 -11.21 9.22
CA GLN A 93 7.22 -11.51 7.97
C GLN A 93 6.32 -11.41 6.75
N THR A 94 5.01 -11.43 6.93
CA THR A 94 4.04 -11.38 5.84
C THR A 94 3.11 -10.18 6.00
N LEU A 95 2.82 -9.47 4.92
CA LEU A 95 1.72 -8.52 4.82
C LEU A 95 0.75 -9.04 3.76
N SER A 96 -0.52 -9.21 4.10
CA SER A 96 -1.55 -9.55 3.14
C SER A 96 -2.74 -8.62 3.24
N GLY A 97 -3.48 -8.44 2.15
CA GLY A 97 -4.65 -7.57 2.16
C GLY A 97 -5.26 -7.34 0.80
N LEU A 98 -6.27 -6.47 0.78
CA LEU A 98 -6.97 -6.05 -0.42
C LEU A 98 -6.90 -4.53 -0.54
N TRP A 99 -6.43 -4.07 -1.69
CA TRP A 99 -6.70 -2.72 -2.14
C TRP A 99 -8.04 -2.71 -2.87
N ASP A 100 -8.88 -1.76 -2.51
CA ASP A 100 -10.05 -1.38 -3.28
C ASP A 100 -9.82 -0.02 -3.93
N MET A 101 -10.44 0.18 -5.09
CA MET A 101 -10.55 1.47 -5.77
C MET A 101 -12.01 1.87 -5.80
N ARG A 102 -12.28 3.15 -5.60
CA ARG A 102 -13.61 3.73 -5.71
C ARG A 102 -13.92 3.98 -7.18
N ASP A 103 -15.05 3.44 -7.62
CA ASP A 103 -15.68 3.69 -8.91
C ASP A 103 -17.08 4.25 -8.61
N ASP A 104 -17.24 5.56 -8.80
CA ASP A 104 -18.37 6.36 -8.30
C ASP A 104 -18.62 6.19 -6.79
N GLU A 105 -19.75 5.59 -6.41
CA GLU A 105 -20.16 5.35 -5.02
C GLU A 105 -19.77 3.94 -4.54
N ILE A 106 -19.15 3.12 -5.40
CA ILE A 106 -18.91 1.70 -5.15
C ILE A 106 -17.41 1.43 -5.03
N TRP A 107 -17.03 0.73 -3.96
CA TRP A 107 -15.68 0.20 -3.81
C TRP A 107 -15.56 -1.13 -4.57
N LYS A 108 -14.55 -1.23 -5.44
CA LYS A 108 -14.26 -2.43 -6.22
C LYS A 108 -12.86 -2.95 -5.93
N PRO A 109 -12.63 -4.28 -5.93
CA PRO A 109 -11.31 -4.86 -5.77
C PRO A 109 -10.32 -4.34 -6.81
N LEU A 110 -9.26 -3.68 -6.36
CA LEU A 110 -8.18 -3.21 -7.22
C LEU A 110 -7.11 -4.27 -7.40
N MET A 111 -6.52 -4.73 -6.28
CA MET A 111 -5.46 -5.73 -6.24
C MET A 111 -5.41 -6.43 -4.89
N ARG A 112 -5.07 -7.73 -4.90
CA ARG A 112 -4.76 -8.47 -3.68
C ARG A 112 -3.25 -8.46 -3.44
N VAL A 113 -2.86 -8.23 -2.19
CA VAL A 113 -1.47 -8.18 -1.76
C VAL A 113 -1.17 -9.42 -0.92
N GLU A 114 -0.05 -10.06 -1.23
CA GLU A 114 0.64 -10.98 -0.32
C GLU A 114 2.14 -10.74 -0.49
N GLN A 115 2.75 -10.12 0.49
CA GLN A 115 4.17 -9.77 0.49
C GLN A 115 4.89 -10.46 1.62
N LYS A 116 6.12 -10.87 1.35
CA LYS A 116 7.01 -11.46 2.34
C LYS A 116 8.23 -10.60 2.47
N ARG A 117 8.66 -10.37 3.70
CA ARG A 117 9.93 -9.73 3.98
C ARG A 117 11.04 -10.60 3.36
N PRO A 118 11.94 -10.03 2.54
CA PRO A 118 13.08 -10.78 2.04
C PRO A 118 13.93 -11.24 3.23
N ARG A 119 14.45 -12.47 3.16
CA ARG A 119 15.40 -12.96 4.17
C ARG A 119 16.63 -12.08 4.11
N SER A 120 17.09 -11.59 5.26
CA SER A 120 18.39 -10.96 5.36
C SER A 120 19.45 -12.00 5.02
N GLU A 121 20.25 -11.74 3.98
CA GLU A 121 21.49 -12.48 3.76
C GLU A 121 22.44 -12.12 4.91
N THR A 122 22.87 -13.12 5.68
CA THR A 122 23.89 -13.04 6.72
C THR A 122 25.28 -13.01 6.14
#